data_AF-A0A942V8N8-F1
#
_entry.id   AF-A0A942V8N8-F1
#
_cell.length_a   1.000
_cell.length_b   1.000
_cell.length_c   1.000
_cell.angle_alpha   90.00
_cell.angle_beta   90.00
_cell.angle_gamma   90.00
#
_symmetry.space_group_name_H-M   'P 1'
#
loop_
_entity.id
_entity.type
_entity.pdbx_description
1 polymer ?
#
loop_
_entity_poly.entity_id
_entity_poly.type
_entity_poly.pdbx_seq_one_letter_code
_entity_poly.pdbx_strand_id
1 'polypeptide(L)'
;MKKFIYETLLKLKAMRIRRKNLRNRYKRINMTRFYMNRMREARWGVSYSVFDGVELLKASLTNIRPHVNYINVVYQDVSWYGEPSPEPLLPMLEDMQKEGLIDKIIFYEPDLKLTAGTNERLKRNIGLEDAKRNGVEYYMSMDVDEFYVASEIEAAKYMIIKKQITRACVKQELYGSKPTQKILYNINSFVPFFSRINRFSTHSKDPKLPCLCDPNRQLNHQFGSLYYVIHKCSMHHMSIVRKDIKGKMRNSSGIKICPSGKRLYPKPSPFYTLCADVENWFNITI
;
A
#
# COMPACT_ATOMS: atom_id res chain seq x y z
N MET A 1 -26.93 -3.55 -8.80
CA MET A 1 -28.30 -3.02 -8.63
C MET A 1 -28.36 -1.49 -8.63
N LYS A 2 -27.73 -0.76 -7.68
CA LYS A 2 -27.78 0.72 -7.59
C LYS A 2 -27.40 1.48 -8.89
N LYS A 3 -26.30 1.09 -9.55
CA LYS A 3 -25.86 1.71 -10.82
C LYS A 3 -26.91 1.58 -11.94
N PHE A 4 -27.43 0.37 -12.15
CA PHE A 4 -28.40 0.09 -13.21
C PHE A 4 -29.68 0.91 -13.03
N ILE A 5 -30.21 0.96 -11.80
CA ILE A 5 -31.40 1.77 -11.47
C ILE A 5 -31.12 3.26 -11.76
N TYR A 6 -29.97 3.78 -11.32
CA TYR A 6 -29.59 5.17 -11.56
C TYR A 6 -29.45 5.48 -13.06
N GLU A 7 -28.82 4.59 -13.84
CA GLU A 7 -28.68 4.76 -15.29
C GLU A 7 -30.03 4.76 -16.00
N THR A 8 -30.97 3.90 -15.60
CA THR A 8 -32.33 3.87 -16.16
C THR A 8 -33.08 5.16 -15.87
N LEU A 9 -33.06 5.64 -14.62
CA LEU A 9 -33.66 6.92 -14.24
C LEU A 9 -33.02 8.10 -14.98
N LEU A 10 -31.70 8.08 -15.15
CA LEU A 10 -30.97 9.10 -15.87
C LEU A 10 -31.33 9.11 -17.36
N LYS A 11 -31.49 7.93 -17.99
CA LYS A 11 -31.96 7.80 -19.37
C LYS A 11 -33.36 8.42 -19.53
N LEU A 12 -34.30 8.11 -18.64
CA LEU A 12 -35.65 8.66 -18.64
C LEU A 12 -35.65 10.19 -18.56
N LYS A 13 -34.92 10.77 -17.61
CA LYS A 13 -34.78 12.24 -17.48
C LYS A 13 -34.17 12.87 -18.72
N ALA A 14 -33.14 12.24 -19.29
CA ALA A 14 -32.44 12.75 -20.46
C ALA A 14 -33.30 12.76 -21.74
N MET A 15 -34.31 11.87 -21.86
CA MET A 15 -35.19 11.83 -23.04
C MET A 15 -36.00 13.11 -23.23
N ARG A 16 -36.25 13.88 -22.16
CA ARG A 16 -36.91 15.19 -22.22
C ARG A 16 -36.07 16.27 -22.92
N ILE A 17 -34.77 16.05 -23.07
CA ILE A 17 -33.86 17.00 -23.72
C ILE A 17 -33.84 16.72 -25.23
N ARG A 18 -34.48 17.59 -26.03
CA ARG A 18 -34.56 17.46 -27.50
C ARG A 18 -33.18 17.44 -28.18
N ARG A 19 -32.30 18.39 -27.87
CA ARG A 19 -30.98 18.50 -28.50
C ARG A 19 -30.05 17.36 -28.06
N LYS A 20 -29.60 16.52 -29.00
CA LYS A 20 -28.73 15.35 -28.77
C LYS A 20 -27.45 15.70 -27.99
N ASN A 21 -26.80 16.80 -28.35
CA ASN A 21 -25.55 17.23 -27.68
C ASN A 21 -25.78 17.60 -26.21
N LEU A 22 -26.86 18.33 -25.90
CA LEU A 22 -27.25 18.66 -24.53
C LEU A 22 -27.65 17.41 -23.75
N ARG A 23 -28.36 16.47 -24.39
CA ARG A 23 -28.72 15.17 -23.79
C ARG A 23 -27.49 14.37 -23.38
N ASN A 24 -26.49 14.28 -24.26
CA ASN A 24 -25.25 13.57 -24.00
C ASN A 24 -24.41 14.26 -22.90
N ARG A 25 -24.33 15.58 -22.94
CA ARG A 25 -23.66 16.37 -21.88
C ARG A 25 -24.35 16.16 -20.52
N TYR A 26 -25.68 16.21 -20.48
CA TYR A 26 -26.46 15.96 -19.27
C TYR A 26 -26.19 14.56 -18.69
N LYS A 27 -26.24 13.51 -19.53
CA LYS A 27 -25.93 12.14 -19.08
C LYS A 27 -24.51 12.05 -18.50
N ARG A 28 -23.52 12.63 -19.18
CA ARG A 28 -22.12 12.60 -18.76
C ARG A 28 -21.93 13.27 -17.39
N ILE A 29 -22.46 14.48 -17.21
CA ILE A 29 -22.33 15.24 -15.94
C ILE A 29 -22.96 14.46 -14.78
N ASN A 30 -24.18 13.94 -14.98
CA ASN A 30 -24.88 13.21 -13.92
C ASN A 30 -24.23 11.85 -13.60
N MET A 31 -23.63 11.17 -14.58
CA MET A 31 -22.85 9.95 -14.32
C MET A 31 -21.56 10.26 -13.58
N THR A 32 -20.84 11.32 -13.95
CA THR A 32 -19.64 11.75 -13.21
C THR A 32 -19.99 12.07 -11.75
N ARG A 33 -21.07 12.83 -11.52
CA ARG A 33 -21.55 13.15 -10.17
C ARG A 33 -21.90 11.88 -9.38
N PHE A 34 -22.59 10.93 -10.00
CA PHE A 34 -22.91 9.64 -9.36
C PHE A 34 -21.66 8.89 -8.89
N TYR A 35 -20.65 8.77 -9.75
CA TYR A 35 -19.41 8.07 -9.38
C TYR A 35 -18.61 8.83 -8.31
N MET A 36 -18.58 10.16 -8.38
CA MET A 36 -17.94 10.99 -7.35
C MET A 36 -18.61 10.82 -5.98
N ASN A 37 -19.95 10.82 -5.93
CA ASN A 37 -20.67 10.57 -4.69
C ASN A 37 -20.40 9.16 -4.16
N ARG A 38 -20.42 8.15 -5.03
CA ARG A 38 -20.08 6.77 -4.66
C ARG A 38 -18.65 6.62 -4.13
N MET A 39 -17.70 7.39 -4.66
CA MET A 39 -16.33 7.41 -4.18
C MET A 39 -16.22 8.02 -2.78
N ARG A 40 -16.95 9.10 -2.51
CA ARG A 40 -16.99 9.76 -1.19
C ARG A 40 -17.71 8.93 -0.12
N GLU A 41 -18.75 8.20 -0.51
CA GLU A 41 -19.50 7.31 0.38
C GLU A 41 -18.75 6.01 0.69
N ALA A 42 -17.80 5.59 -0.16
CA ALA A 42 -17.07 4.35 0.07
C ALA A 42 -16.12 4.49 1.27
N ARG A 43 -16.02 3.46 2.11
CA ARG A 43 -15.04 3.42 3.21
C ARG A 43 -13.69 2.89 2.71
N TRP A 44 -12.70 3.78 2.64
CA TRP A 44 -11.31 3.48 2.29
C TRP A 44 -10.49 3.28 3.56
N GLY A 45 -9.70 2.22 3.61
CA GLY A 45 -8.88 1.88 4.78
C GLY A 45 -7.46 1.50 4.42
N VAL A 46 -6.53 1.78 5.32
CA VAL A 46 -5.12 1.42 5.21
C VAL A 46 -4.67 0.70 6.48
N SER A 47 -3.81 -0.30 6.31
CA SER A 47 -3.06 -0.89 7.41
C SER A 47 -1.56 -0.70 7.20
N TYR A 48 -0.90 -0.10 8.19
CA TYR A 48 0.55 0.04 8.23
C TYR A 48 1.19 -1.14 8.96
N SER A 49 2.25 -1.71 8.37
CA SER A 49 3.16 -2.61 9.06
C SER A 49 4.38 -1.85 9.56
N VAL A 50 4.53 -1.68 10.87
CA VAL A 50 5.59 -0.86 11.48
C VAL A 50 6.60 -1.73 12.23
N PHE A 51 7.89 -1.53 11.96
CA PHE A 51 9.01 -2.08 12.74
C PHE A 51 10.21 -1.12 12.66
N ASP A 52 10.76 -0.93 11.46
CA ASP A 52 11.83 0.05 11.18
C ASP A 52 11.31 1.25 10.38
N GLY A 53 12.18 2.22 10.08
CA GLY A 53 11.88 3.35 9.20
C GLY A 53 10.90 4.38 9.78
N VAL A 54 10.72 4.37 11.10
CA VAL A 54 9.72 5.16 11.82
C VAL A 54 9.93 6.67 11.64
N GLU A 55 11.14 7.09 11.28
CA GLU A 55 11.45 8.47 10.91
C GLU A 55 10.60 9.00 9.74
N LEU A 56 10.06 8.11 8.89
CA LEU A 56 9.17 8.46 7.77
C LEU A 56 7.69 8.29 8.09
N LEU A 57 7.34 7.58 9.18
CA LEU A 57 5.97 7.17 9.47
C LEU A 57 5.01 8.35 9.60
N LYS A 58 5.39 9.38 10.38
CA LYS A 58 4.53 10.56 10.58
C LYS A 58 4.23 11.27 9.27
N ALA A 59 5.24 11.40 8.40
CA ALA A 59 5.08 12.03 7.09
C ALA A 59 4.19 11.18 6.16
N SER A 60 4.37 9.85 6.15
CA SER A 60 3.53 8.94 5.36
C SER A 60 2.08 8.96 5.84
N LEU A 61 1.84 8.90 7.15
CA LEU A 61 0.50 9.01 7.74
C LEU A 61 -0.16 10.33 7.37
N THR A 62 0.54 11.45 7.51
CA THR A 62 0.03 12.78 7.13
C THR A 62 -0.32 12.85 5.65
N ASN A 63 0.47 12.19 4.78
CA ASN A 63 0.22 12.11 3.35
C ASN A 63 -1.07 11.34 3.01
N ILE A 64 -1.32 10.19 3.65
CA ILE A 64 -2.47 9.34 3.29
C ILE A 64 -3.76 9.67 4.06
N ARG A 65 -3.66 10.19 5.29
CA ARG A 65 -4.80 10.42 6.21
C ARG A 65 -5.97 11.18 5.59
N PRO A 66 -5.77 12.27 4.81
CA PRO A 66 -6.89 13.02 4.20
C PRO A 66 -7.67 12.20 3.16
N HIS A 67 -7.09 11.09 2.70
CA HIS A 67 -7.63 10.24 1.65
C HIS A 67 -8.29 8.99 2.19
N VAL A 68 -8.30 8.73 3.50
CA VAL A 68 -8.84 7.46 4.02
C VAL A 68 -9.74 7.69 5.22
N ASN A 69 -10.68 6.76 5.40
CA ASN A 69 -11.63 6.79 6.51
C ASN A 69 -11.09 6.04 7.73
N TYR A 70 -10.18 5.09 7.52
CA TYR A 70 -9.66 4.26 8.60
C TYR A 70 -8.19 3.92 8.39
N ILE A 71 -7.38 4.04 9.43
CA ILE A 71 -5.99 3.64 9.49
C ILE A 71 -5.79 2.82 10.75
N ASN A 72 -5.34 1.59 10.58
CA ASN A 72 -4.72 0.85 11.68
C ASN A 72 -3.21 0.72 11.47
N VAL A 73 -2.51 0.62 12.59
CA VAL A 73 -1.08 0.34 12.64
C VAL A 73 -0.91 -1.00 13.35
N VAL A 74 -0.28 -1.95 12.67
CA VAL A 74 0.20 -3.17 13.29
C VAL A 74 1.70 -3.01 13.51
N TYR A 75 2.15 -3.03 14.76
CA TYR A 75 3.56 -2.84 15.13
C TYR A 75 4.12 -4.07 15.82
N GLN A 76 5.45 -4.17 15.88
CA GLN A 76 6.17 -5.23 16.58
C GLN A 76 7.44 -4.62 17.17
N ASP A 77 7.88 -5.09 18.34
CA ASP A 77 9.11 -4.60 18.98
C ASP A 77 10.34 -5.46 18.68
N VAL A 78 10.15 -6.59 18.00
CA VAL A 78 11.21 -7.52 17.62
C VAL A 78 11.11 -7.77 16.12
N SER A 79 12.23 -7.86 15.42
CA SER A 79 12.29 -8.12 13.99
C SER A 79 11.88 -9.56 13.67
N TRP A 80 11.75 -9.87 12.38
CA TRP A 80 11.54 -11.25 11.93
C TRP A 80 12.65 -12.23 12.36
N TYR A 81 13.80 -11.70 12.79
CA TYR A 81 15.00 -12.44 13.12
C TYR A 81 15.46 -12.23 14.57
N GLY A 82 14.62 -11.64 15.44
CA GLY A 82 14.93 -11.46 16.85
C GLY A 82 15.67 -10.16 17.20
N GLU A 83 15.91 -9.25 16.24
CA GLU A 83 16.55 -7.96 16.55
C GLU A 83 15.53 -7.01 17.19
N PRO A 84 15.81 -6.40 18.35
CA PRO A 84 14.90 -5.44 18.96
C PRO A 84 14.72 -4.20 18.06
N SER A 85 13.55 -3.56 18.16
CA SER A 85 13.30 -2.26 17.54
C SER A 85 14.34 -1.25 18.03
N PRO A 86 14.88 -0.39 17.14
CA PRO A 86 15.87 0.61 17.54
C PRO A 86 15.30 1.68 18.48
N GLU A 87 13.97 1.89 18.45
CA GLU A 87 13.27 2.90 19.23
C GLU A 87 11.98 2.30 19.84
N PRO A 88 11.53 2.79 21.03
CA PRO A 88 10.26 2.36 21.61
C PRO A 88 9.10 2.85 20.74
N LEU A 89 8.44 1.92 20.03
CA LEU A 89 7.43 2.27 19.04
C LEU A 89 6.12 2.75 19.66
N LEU A 90 5.66 2.09 20.71
CA LEU A 90 4.32 2.33 21.26
C LEU A 90 4.08 3.80 21.67
N PRO A 91 4.96 4.47 22.44
CA PRO A 91 4.75 5.88 22.80
C PRO A 91 4.61 6.79 21.58
N MET A 92 5.44 6.60 20.55
CA MET A 92 5.37 7.38 19.31
C MET A 92 4.06 7.15 18.55
N LEU A 93 3.58 5.90 18.52
CA LEU A 93 2.31 5.55 17.89
C LEU A 93 1.12 6.12 18.66
N GLU A 94 1.15 6.11 19.99
CA GLU A 94 0.13 6.71 20.84
C GLU A 94 0.04 8.22 20.62
N ASP A 95 1.16 8.91 20.45
CA ASP A 95 1.16 10.34 20.14
C ASP A 95 0.54 10.61 18.76
N MET A 96 0.88 9.82 17.75
CA MET A 96 0.25 9.91 16.42
C MET A 96 -1.25 9.55 16.44
N GLN A 97 -1.68 8.66 17.35
CA GLN A 97 -3.10 8.36 17.58
C GLN A 97 -3.81 9.56 18.24
N LYS A 98 -3.21 10.21 19.25
CA LYS A 98 -3.75 11.43 19.87
C LYS A 98 -3.88 12.57 18.85
N GLU A 99 -2.95 12.67 17.90
CA GLU A 99 -3.01 13.63 16.78
C GLU A 99 -4.09 13.29 15.72
N GLY A 100 -4.78 12.15 15.84
CA GLY A 100 -5.82 11.71 14.90
C GLY A 100 -5.27 11.13 13.59
N LEU A 101 -3.98 10.79 13.52
CA LEU A 101 -3.37 10.15 12.36
C LEU A 101 -3.69 8.64 12.30
N ILE A 102 -3.84 7.99 13.46
CA ILE A 102 -4.08 6.56 13.60
C ILE A 102 -5.43 6.34 14.30
N ASP A 103 -6.26 5.44 13.79
CA ASP A 103 -7.51 5.06 14.45
C ASP A 103 -7.30 3.92 15.46
N LYS A 104 -6.44 2.95 15.12
CA LYS A 104 -6.18 1.76 15.95
C LYS A 104 -4.71 1.33 15.90
N ILE A 105 -4.13 1.06 17.08
CA ILE A 105 -2.81 0.44 17.23
C ILE A 105 -3.01 -1.04 17.64
N ILE A 106 -2.24 -1.93 17.03
CA ILE A 106 -2.31 -3.38 17.27
C ILE A 106 -0.89 -3.93 17.41
N PHE A 107 -0.61 -4.62 18.51
CA PHE A 107 0.67 -5.30 18.70
C PHE A 107 0.68 -6.65 17.97
N TYR A 108 1.82 -6.98 17.37
CA TYR A 108 2.12 -8.27 16.79
C TYR A 108 3.43 -8.80 17.35
N GLU A 109 3.38 -10.00 17.92
CA GLU A 109 4.56 -10.73 18.38
C GLU A 109 5.00 -11.72 17.29
N PRO A 110 6.19 -11.55 16.68
CA PRO A 110 6.67 -12.49 15.67
C PRO A 110 6.96 -13.87 16.24
N ASP A 111 6.54 -14.92 15.53
CA ASP A 111 6.98 -16.28 15.83
C ASP A 111 8.31 -16.55 15.11
N LEU A 112 9.40 -16.58 15.87
CA LEU A 112 10.75 -16.80 15.34
C LEU A 112 10.97 -18.20 14.73
N LYS A 113 10.01 -19.13 14.89
CA LYS A 113 10.01 -20.43 14.21
C LYS A 113 9.49 -20.33 12.78
N LEU A 114 8.76 -19.26 12.45
CA LEU A 114 8.22 -19.02 11.12
C LEU A 114 9.21 -18.23 10.25
N THR A 115 9.07 -18.40 8.93
CA THR A 115 9.84 -17.57 7.99
C THR A 115 9.41 -16.11 8.06
N ALA A 116 10.34 -15.18 7.78
CA ALA A 116 10.06 -13.74 7.78
C ALA A 116 8.85 -13.36 6.92
N GLY A 117 8.74 -13.93 5.71
CA GLY A 117 7.58 -13.69 4.84
C GLY A 117 6.26 -14.26 5.38
N THR A 118 6.29 -15.31 6.21
CA THR A 118 5.09 -15.81 6.88
C THR A 118 4.67 -14.87 8.01
N ASN A 119 5.61 -14.44 8.84
CA ASN A 119 5.36 -13.44 9.88
C ASN A 119 4.82 -12.13 9.29
N GLU A 120 5.42 -11.63 8.22
CA GLU A 120 4.96 -10.43 7.52
C GLU A 120 3.50 -10.58 7.06
N ARG A 121 3.17 -11.74 6.46
CA ARG A 121 1.81 -12.02 5.99
C ARG A 121 0.80 -12.14 7.12
N LEU A 122 1.16 -12.78 8.24
CA LEU A 122 0.30 -12.88 9.42
C LEU A 122 0.01 -11.49 10.00
N LYS A 123 1.06 -10.67 10.15
CA LYS A 123 0.94 -9.29 10.60
C LYS A 123 0.02 -8.45 9.69
N ARG A 124 0.19 -8.53 8.38
CA ARG A 124 -0.70 -7.85 7.41
C ARG A 124 -2.14 -8.37 7.48
N ASN A 125 -2.35 -9.67 7.73
CA ASN A 125 -3.68 -10.23 7.90
C ASN A 125 -4.39 -9.71 9.17
N ILE A 126 -3.68 -9.49 10.28
CA ILE A 126 -4.24 -8.86 11.48
C ILE A 126 -4.81 -7.47 11.14
N GLY A 127 -4.03 -6.67 10.40
CA GLY A 127 -4.47 -5.35 9.93
C GLY A 127 -5.69 -5.41 9.00
N LEU A 128 -5.73 -6.39 8.09
CA LEU A 128 -6.86 -6.63 7.21
C LEU A 128 -8.12 -7.04 7.98
N GLU A 129 -8.03 -7.97 8.93
CA GLU A 129 -9.18 -8.40 9.75
C GLU A 129 -9.74 -7.23 10.56
N ASP A 130 -8.88 -6.40 11.12
CA ASP A 130 -9.30 -5.22 11.83
C ASP A 130 -9.98 -4.19 10.90
N ALA A 131 -9.48 -3.98 9.69
CA ALA A 131 -10.12 -3.13 8.69
C ALA A 131 -11.52 -3.66 8.30
N LYS A 132 -11.69 -4.98 8.14
CA LYS A 132 -13.00 -5.60 7.87
C LYS A 132 -13.99 -5.33 8.99
N ARG A 133 -13.59 -5.50 10.26
CA ARG A 133 -14.44 -5.24 11.43
C ARG A 133 -14.90 -3.79 11.49
N ASN A 134 -14.09 -2.87 10.96
CA ASN A 134 -14.40 -1.44 10.87
C ASN A 134 -15.10 -1.04 9.55
N GLY A 135 -15.69 -2.01 8.83
CA GLY A 135 -16.52 -1.75 7.66
C GLY A 135 -15.76 -1.14 6.47
N VAL A 136 -14.44 -1.33 6.38
CA VAL A 136 -13.66 -0.89 5.21
C VAL A 136 -14.12 -1.68 3.98
N GLU A 137 -14.42 -0.96 2.89
CA GLU A 137 -14.81 -1.54 1.60
C GLU A 137 -13.61 -1.72 0.66
N TYR A 138 -12.68 -0.76 0.69
CA TYR A 138 -11.49 -0.73 -0.13
C TYR A 138 -10.25 -0.58 0.76
N TYR A 139 -9.34 -1.52 0.64
CA TYR A 139 -8.22 -1.67 1.55
C TYR A 139 -6.88 -1.69 0.80
N MET A 140 -5.86 -1.17 1.46
CA MET A 140 -4.48 -1.21 1.03
C MET A 140 -3.57 -1.47 2.23
N SER A 141 -2.49 -2.22 2.04
CA SER A 141 -1.46 -2.41 3.06
C SER A 141 -0.24 -1.58 2.69
N MET A 142 0.30 -0.84 3.67
CA MET A 142 1.39 0.10 3.48
C MET A 142 2.56 -0.20 4.42
N ASP A 143 3.75 0.18 3.98
CA ASP A 143 4.93 0.33 4.84
C ASP A 143 5.13 1.82 5.15
N VAL A 144 5.97 2.10 6.16
CA VAL A 144 6.16 3.45 6.73
C VAL A 144 6.77 4.46 5.76
N ASP A 145 7.41 3.98 4.70
CA ASP A 145 8.21 4.74 3.75
C ASP A 145 7.57 4.85 2.36
N GLU A 146 6.25 4.63 2.30
CA GLU A 146 5.47 4.72 1.08
C GLU A 146 4.62 5.99 1.06
N PHE A 147 4.65 6.69 -0.07
CA PHE A 147 3.97 7.98 -0.28
C PHE A 147 3.21 7.98 -1.60
N TYR A 148 2.19 8.84 -1.68
CA TYR A 148 1.35 8.99 -2.85
C TYR A 148 1.06 10.46 -3.15
N VAL A 149 0.93 10.80 -4.43
CA VAL A 149 0.49 12.13 -4.84
C VAL A 149 -1.03 12.23 -4.68
N ALA A 150 -1.49 13.20 -3.88
CA ALA A 150 -2.90 13.38 -3.52
C ALA A 150 -3.86 13.39 -4.72
N SER A 151 -3.51 14.13 -5.78
CA SER A 151 -4.34 14.21 -7.00
C SER A 151 -4.40 12.89 -7.77
N GLU A 152 -3.34 12.08 -7.71
CA GLU A 152 -3.29 10.75 -8.34
C GLU A 152 -4.15 9.74 -7.58
N ILE A 153 -4.15 9.79 -6.25
CA ILE A 153 -5.02 8.95 -5.40
C ILE A 153 -6.49 9.21 -5.73
N GLU A 154 -6.91 10.46 -5.78
CA GLU A 154 -8.29 10.84 -6.06
C GLU A 154 -8.72 10.38 -7.47
N ALA A 155 -7.85 10.58 -8.47
CA ALA A 155 -8.10 10.08 -9.82
C ALA A 155 -8.18 8.53 -9.86
N ALA A 156 -7.31 7.85 -9.13
CA ALA A 156 -7.28 6.39 -9.04
C ALA A 156 -8.54 5.83 -8.38
N LYS A 157 -8.99 6.38 -7.25
CA LYS A 157 -10.24 5.98 -6.59
C LYS A 157 -11.45 6.20 -7.47
N TYR A 158 -11.52 7.33 -8.17
CA TYR A 158 -12.59 7.58 -9.12
C TYR A 158 -12.61 6.50 -10.22
N MET A 159 -11.44 6.12 -10.75
CA MET A 159 -11.33 5.03 -11.72
C MET A 159 -11.76 3.69 -11.14
N ILE A 160 -11.37 3.37 -9.90
CA ILE A 160 -11.76 2.14 -9.19
C ILE A 160 -13.28 2.03 -9.13
N ILE A 161 -13.95 3.08 -8.65
CA ILE A 161 -15.41 3.11 -8.52
C ILE A 161 -16.10 3.05 -9.88
N LYS A 162 -15.65 3.87 -10.85
CA LYS A 162 -16.26 3.96 -12.18
C LYS A 162 -16.18 2.64 -12.95
N LYS A 163 -15.03 1.98 -12.91
CA LYS A 163 -14.77 0.73 -13.62
C LYS A 163 -15.11 -0.52 -12.80
N GLN A 164 -15.50 -0.36 -11.54
CA GLN A 164 -15.76 -1.46 -10.61
C GLN A 164 -14.54 -2.37 -10.43
N ILE A 165 -13.34 -1.76 -10.41
CA ILE A 165 -12.08 -2.48 -10.18
C ILE A 165 -12.14 -3.08 -8.78
N THR A 166 -11.82 -4.37 -8.67
CA THR A 166 -11.75 -5.06 -7.38
C THR A 166 -10.31 -5.23 -6.92
N ARG A 167 -9.35 -5.30 -7.85
CA ARG A 167 -7.92 -5.40 -7.55
C ARG A 167 -7.15 -4.38 -8.35
N ALA A 168 -6.74 -3.31 -7.69
CA ALA A 168 -5.93 -2.27 -8.29
C ALA A 168 -4.46 -2.51 -7.97
N CYS A 169 -3.60 -2.28 -8.94
CA CYS A 169 -2.15 -2.20 -8.74
C CYS A 169 -1.65 -0.88 -9.31
N VAL A 170 -0.59 -0.35 -8.72
CA VAL A 170 0.09 0.88 -9.18
C VAL A 170 1.58 0.60 -9.34
N LYS A 171 2.23 1.40 -10.19
CA LYS A 171 3.68 1.29 -10.37
C LYS A 171 4.39 1.73 -9.07
N GLN A 172 5.48 1.05 -8.75
CA GLN A 172 6.38 1.48 -7.68
C GLN A 172 7.52 2.33 -8.25
N GLU A 173 7.74 3.49 -7.66
CA GLU A 173 8.83 4.40 -7.95
C GLU A 173 9.78 4.41 -6.76
N LEU A 174 11.03 4.03 -6.99
CA LEU A 174 12.03 3.84 -5.94
C LEU A 174 12.89 5.10 -5.78
N TYR A 175 13.25 5.39 -4.54
CA TYR A 175 14.12 6.52 -4.19
C TYR A 175 15.41 6.06 -3.49
N GLY A 176 16.49 6.77 -3.84
CA GLY A 176 17.83 6.61 -3.29
C GLY A 176 17.96 7.19 -1.87
N SER A 177 19.15 7.67 -1.52
CA SER A 177 19.43 8.19 -0.18
C SER A 177 18.73 9.51 0.15
N LYS A 178 18.25 10.24 -0.87
CA LYS A 178 17.48 11.48 -0.70
C LYS A 178 16.07 11.35 -1.30
N PRO A 179 15.04 12.00 -0.71
CA PRO A 179 13.67 12.00 -1.23
C PRO A 179 13.52 12.60 -2.64
N THR A 180 14.53 13.33 -3.14
CA THR A 180 14.56 13.93 -4.47
C THR A 180 15.26 13.06 -5.52
N GLN A 181 15.88 11.95 -5.11
CA GLN A 181 16.68 11.09 -5.98
C GLN A 181 15.88 9.85 -6.39
N LYS A 182 15.10 9.96 -7.46
CA LYS A 182 14.39 8.83 -8.06
C LYS A 182 15.36 7.92 -8.83
N ILE A 183 15.26 6.62 -8.61
CA ILE A 183 16.03 5.60 -9.34
C ILE A 183 15.36 5.35 -10.70
N LEU A 184 16.08 5.63 -11.80
CA LEU A 184 15.54 5.55 -13.17
C LEU A 184 15.52 4.12 -13.74
N TYR A 185 16.55 3.33 -13.45
CA TYR A 185 16.65 1.94 -13.87
C TYR A 185 16.09 1.03 -12.78
N ASN A 186 14.77 1.04 -12.63
CA ASN A 186 14.09 0.11 -11.73
C ASN A 186 13.45 -1.05 -12.52
N ILE A 187 13.39 -2.21 -11.86
CA ILE A 187 12.56 -3.33 -12.34
C ILE A 187 11.12 -2.80 -12.38
N ASN A 188 10.37 -3.13 -13.44
CA ASN A 188 8.93 -2.85 -13.53
C ASN A 188 8.20 -3.63 -12.43
N SER A 189 8.21 -3.07 -11.23
CA SER A 189 7.58 -3.59 -10.02
C SER A 189 6.31 -2.80 -9.73
N PHE A 190 5.31 -3.52 -9.27
CA PHE A 190 4.01 -2.98 -8.93
C PHE A 190 3.72 -3.29 -7.47
N VAL A 191 2.78 -2.55 -6.91
CA VAL A 191 2.28 -2.77 -5.57
C VAL A 191 0.75 -2.83 -5.61
N PRO A 192 0.12 -3.73 -4.84
CA PRO A 192 -1.33 -3.68 -4.63
C PRO A 192 -1.73 -2.30 -4.07
N PHE A 193 -2.67 -1.68 -4.75
CA PHE A 193 -3.32 -0.44 -4.33
C PHE A 193 -4.69 -0.76 -3.74
N PHE A 194 -5.52 0.25 -3.46
CA PHE A 194 -6.86 0.07 -2.93
C PHE A 194 -7.66 -0.99 -3.70
N SER A 195 -7.89 -2.11 -3.02
CA SER A 195 -8.58 -3.28 -3.55
C SER A 195 -9.82 -3.55 -2.72
N ARG A 196 -10.89 -3.99 -3.37
CA ARG A 196 -12.17 -4.25 -2.72
C ARG A 196 -12.05 -5.46 -1.82
N ILE A 197 -12.40 -5.32 -0.55
CA ILE A 197 -12.38 -6.43 0.41
C ILE A 197 -13.79 -6.91 0.76
N ASN A 198 -13.85 -8.15 1.26
CA ASN A 198 -15.03 -8.80 1.80
C ASN A 198 -14.58 -9.76 2.92
N ARG A 199 -15.53 -10.46 3.54
CA ARG A 199 -15.24 -11.39 4.66
C ARG A 199 -14.19 -12.45 4.34
N PHE A 200 -14.09 -12.88 3.08
CA PHE A 200 -13.16 -13.92 2.61
C PHE A 200 -11.84 -13.36 2.05
N SER A 201 -11.62 -12.04 2.13
CA SER A 201 -10.37 -11.46 1.67
C SER A 201 -9.21 -11.87 2.58
N THR A 202 -8.06 -12.25 2.03
CA THR A 202 -6.87 -12.61 2.82
C THR A 202 -5.61 -12.08 2.13
N HIS A 203 -4.60 -11.71 2.91
CA HIS A 203 -3.25 -11.58 2.38
C HIS A 203 -2.69 -12.96 2.08
N SER A 204 -2.47 -13.23 0.81
CA SER A 204 -1.93 -14.49 0.29
C SER A 204 -1.58 -14.32 -1.18
N LYS A 205 -0.70 -15.18 -1.69
CA LYS A 205 -0.34 -15.21 -3.10
C LYS A 205 -1.59 -15.34 -3.98
N ASP A 206 -1.70 -14.46 -4.96
CA ASP A 206 -2.72 -14.45 -6.00
C ASP A 206 -2.07 -14.77 -7.35
N PRO A 207 -2.20 -16.00 -7.86
CA PRO A 207 -1.57 -16.41 -9.12
C PRO A 207 -2.18 -15.71 -10.36
N LYS A 208 -3.32 -15.02 -10.21
CA LYS A 208 -4.02 -14.36 -11.32
C LYS A 208 -3.66 -12.87 -11.45
N LEU A 209 -2.78 -12.36 -10.58
CA LEU A 209 -2.35 -10.97 -10.62
C LEU A 209 -1.57 -10.69 -11.92
N PRO A 210 -1.94 -9.68 -12.73
CA PRO A 210 -1.36 -9.47 -14.06
C PRO A 210 0.00 -8.75 -14.01
N CYS A 211 0.58 -8.55 -12.83
CA CYS A 211 1.80 -7.77 -12.64
C CYS A 211 2.65 -8.32 -11.49
N LEU A 212 3.95 -8.06 -11.55
CA LEU A 212 4.90 -8.48 -10.53
C LEU A 212 4.71 -7.62 -9.27
N CYS A 213 4.10 -8.20 -8.25
CA CYS A 213 3.92 -7.61 -6.92
C CYS A 213 4.51 -8.53 -5.85
N ASP A 214 4.97 -7.94 -4.74
CA ASP A 214 5.37 -8.67 -3.54
C ASP A 214 4.27 -9.67 -3.10
N PRO A 215 4.57 -10.98 -3.02
CA PRO A 215 3.59 -12.01 -2.67
C PRO A 215 2.97 -11.83 -1.27
N ASN A 216 3.64 -11.18 -0.33
CA ASN A 216 3.12 -10.96 1.03
C ASN A 216 2.10 -9.81 1.08
N ARG A 217 2.10 -8.93 0.07
CA ARG A 217 1.16 -7.81 -0.06
C ARG A 217 -0.11 -8.15 -0.85
N GLN A 218 -0.08 -9.24 -1.62
CA GLN A 218 -1.19 -9.63 -2.49
C GLN A 218 -2.46 -9.93 -1.70
N LEU A 219 -3.60 -9.51 -2.24
CA LEU A 219 -4.93 -9.70 -1.66
C LEU A 219 -5.73 -10.70 -2.49
N ASN A 220 -5.97 -11.87 -1.90
CA ASN A 220 -6.81 -12.90 -2.50
C ASN A 220 -8.25 -12.80 -1.97
N HIS A 221 -9.20 -13.16 -2.81
CA HIS A 221 -10.64 -13.16 -2.59
C HIS A 221 -11.20 -14.30 -3.43
N GLN A 222 -12.16 -15.05 -2.91
CA GLN A 222 -12.71 -16.23 -3.58
C GLN A 222 -13.57 -15.92 -4.83
N PHE A 223 -14.15 -14.73 -4.95
CA PHE A 223 -15.16 -14.44 -5.98
C PHE A 223 -14.94 -13.11 -6.70
N GLY A 224 -15.17 -13.11 -8.02
CA GLY A 224 -15.30 -11.91 -8.86
C GLY A 224 -14.08 -11.00 -8.85
N SER A 225 -13.25 -11.07 -9.89
CA SER A 225 -11.96 -10.37 -9.88
C SER A 225 -11.76 -9.57 -11.15
N LEU A 226 -11.88 -8.24 -11.04
CA LEU A 226 -11.48 -7.30 -12.07
C LEU A 226 -10.16 -6.65 -11.66
N TYR A 227 -9.09 -7.14 -12.27
CA TYR A 227 -7.73 -6.64 -12.08
C TYR A 227 -7.48 -5.43 -12.97
N TYR A 228 -6.76 -4.45 -12.45
CA TYR A 228 -6.38 -3.29 -13.24
C TYR A 228 -5.10 -2.64 -12.72
N VAL A 229 -4.17 -2.37 -13.64
CA VAL A 229 -2.98 -1.55 -13.36
C VAL A 229 -3.34 -0.09 -13.65
N ILE A 230 -3.27 0.75 -12.62
CA ILE A 230 -3.53 2.18 -12.73
C ILE A 230 -2.21 2.89 -13.04
N HIS A 231 -2.00 3.26 -14.30
CA HIS A 231 -0.75 3.88 -14.76
C HIS A 231 -0.58 5.36 -14.37
N LYS A 232 -1.67 6.05 -13.99
CA LYS A 232 -1.66 7.48 -13.61
C LYS A 232 -1.57 7.70 -12.10
N CYS A 233 -1.16 6.68 -11.37
CA CYS A 233 -0.90 6.72 -9.94
C CYS A 233 0.30 5.84 -9.68
N SER A 234 1.22 6.34 -8.88
CA SER A 234 2.40 5.60 -8.46
C SER A 234 2.56 5.64 -6.95
N MET A 235 3.14 4.58 -6.41
CA MET A 235 3.63 4.55 -5.04
C MET A 235 5.09 5.01 -5.04
N HIS A 236 5.41 6.02 -4.24
CA HIS A 236 6.75 6.57 -4.06
C HIS A 236 7.38 5.93 -2.83
N HIS A 237 8.26 4.95 -3.06
CA HIS A 237 8.92 4.18 -2.02
C HIS A 237 10.25 4.83 -1.67
N MET A 238 10.35 5.39 -0.47
CA MET A 238 11.56 5.93 0.12
C MET A 238 12.49 4.82 0.61
N SER A 239 12.84 3.92 -0.32
CA SER A 239 13.46 2.62 -0.03
C SER A 239 14.84 2.73 0.61
N ILE A 240 15.63 3.74 0.26
CA ILE A 240 17.01 3.93 0.76
C ILE A 240 17.11 5.17 1.66
N VAL A 241 16.04 5.99 1.74
CA VAL A 241 15.98 7.10 2.68
C VAL A 241 15.74 6.52 4.07
N ARG A 242 16.83 6.31 4.81
CA ARG A 242 16.85 5.73 6.15
C ARG A 242 17.93 6.36 7.01
N LYS A 243 17.63 6.55 8.30
CA LYS A 243 18.66 6.85 9.31
C LYS A 243 19.62 5.66 9.47
N ASP A 244 19.07 4.45 9.57
CA ASP A 244 19.83 3.19 9.62
C ASP A 244 19.52 2.28 8.43
N ILE A 245 20.27 2.47 7.34
CA ILE A 245 20.16 1.61 6.15
C ILE A 245 20.65 0.17 6.43
N LYS A 246 21.58 -0.02 7.38
CA LYS A 246 22.09 -1.35 7.70
C LYS A 246 21.00 -2.18 8.39
N GLY A 247 20.29 -1.58 9.36
CA GLY A 247 19.15 -2.18 10.03
C GLY A 247 18.08 -2.64 9.05
N LYS A 248 17.71 -1.78 8.08
CA LYS A 248 16.74 -2.14 7.02
C LYS A 248 17.20 -3.36 6.22
N MET A 249 18.46 -3.39 5.80
CA MET A 249 19.00 -4.49 5.01
C MET A 249 19.11 -5.79 5.79
N ARG A 250 19.36 -5.73 7.11
CA ARG A 250 19.41 -6.90 8.00
C ARG A 250 18.03 -7.47 8.31
N ASN A 251 16.99 -6.65 8.36
CA ASN A 251 15.65 -7.04 8.81
C ASN A 251 14.63 -7.19 7.67
N SER A 252 15.06 -7.08 6.42
CA SER A 252 14.21 -7.31 5.26
C SER A 252 13.68 -8.75 5.19
N SER A 253 12.38 -8.91 4.95
CA SER A 253 11.75 -10.23 4.74
C SER A 253 12.20 -10.92 3.45
N GLY A 254 12.86 -10.18 2.54
CA GLY A 254 13.41 -10.69 1.28
C GLY A 254 14.78 -11.36 1.40
N ILE A 255 15.41 -11.37 2.58
CA ILE A 255 16.72 -12.01 2.79
C ILE A 255 16.58 -13.52 2.61
N LYS A 256 17.42 -14.10 1.74
CA LYS A 256 17.53 -15.55 1.61
C LYS A 256 18.37 -16.08 2.77
N ILE A 257 17.91 -17.14 3.42
CA ILE A 257 18.68 -17.85 4.46
C ILE A 257 19.17 -19.15 3.85
N CYS A 258 20.47 -19.45 3.97
CA CYS A 258 21.00 -20.72 3.51
C CYS A 258 20.64 -21.86 4.49
N PRO A 259 20.77 -23.14 4.08
CA PRO A 259 20.49 -24.28 4.95
C PRO A 259 21.28 -24.30 6.26
N SER A 260 22.46 -23.65 6.30
CA SER A 260 23.27 -23.51 7.52
C SER A 260 22.84 -22.34 8.42
N GLY A 261 21.70 -21.70 8.14
CA GLY A 261 21.13 -20.62 8.96
C GLY A 261 21.76 -19.23 8.72
N LYS A 262 22.77 -19.11 7.83
CA LYS A 262 23.39 -17.82 7.52
C LYS A 262 22.54 -17.00 6.55
N ARG A 263 22.47 -15.69 6.78
CA ARG A 263 21.81 -14.73 5.87
C ARG A 263 22.66 -14.58 4.60
N LEU A 264 22.05 -14.80 3.44
CA LEU A 264 22.62 -14.54 2.12
C LEU A 264 22.16 -13.16 1.68
N TYR A 265 23.05 -12.19 1.79
CA TYR A 265 22.83 -10.90 1.16
C TYR A 265 22.97 -11.07 -0.36
N PRO A 266 22.05 -10.50 -1.16
CA PRO A 266 22.19 -10.55 -2.61
C PRO A 266 23.54 -9.94 -3.00
N LYS A 267 24.32 -10.66 -3.81
CA LYS A 267 25.50 -10.07 -4.46
C LYS A 267 25.03 -8.85 -5.26
N PRO A 268 25.72 -7.71 -5.19
CA PRO A 268 25.33 -6.54 -5.98
C PRO A 268 25.24 -6.95 -7.45
N SER A 269 24.10 -6.65 -8.06
CA SER A 269 23.94 -6.77 -9.52
C SER A 269 24.95 -5.82 -10.17
N PRO A 270 25.62 -6.23 -11.27
CA PRO A 270 26.60 -5.38 -11.96
C PRO A 270 26.01 -4.03 -12.45
N PHE A 271 24.67 -3.91 -12.52
CA PHE A 271 23.98 -2.65 -12.85
C PHE A 271 23.94 -1.63 -11.69
N TYR A 272 24.33 -2.02 -10.49
CA TYR A 272 24.63 -1.11 -9.37
C TYR A 272 26.15 -1.02 -9.19
N THR A 273 26.86 -0.62 -10.25
CA THR A 273 28.29 -0.32 -10.15
C THR A 273 28.45 1.10 -9.58
N LEU A 274 28.35 1.19 -8.26
CA LEU A 274 29.27 2.01 -7.48
C LEU A 274 29.95 1.05 -6.50
N CYS A 275 31.28 1.03 -6.60
CA CYS A 275 32.18 0.03 -6.08
C CYS A 275 32.01 -0.32 -4.59
N ALA A 276 32.50 -1.54 -4.31
CA ALA A 276 33.12 -2.00 -3.06
C ALA A 276 32.25 -2.82 -2.10
N ASP A 277 32.92 -3.86 -1.57
CA ASP A 277 32.49 -4.70 -0.45
C ASP A 277 31.86 -3.87 0.66
N VAL A 278 30.86 -4.43 1.32
CA VAL A 278 30.06 -3.74 2.35
C VAL A 278 30.95 -3.16 3.45
N GLU A 279 32.14 -3.70 3.70
CA GLU A 279 33.13 -3.15 4.64
C GLU A 279 33.86 -1.88 4.14
N ASN A 280 34.02 -1.71 2.83
CA ASN A 280 34.70 -0.56 2.22
C ASN A 280 33.80 0.66 1.96
N TRP A 281 32.49 0.57 2.23
CA TRP A 281 31.59 1.73 2.24
C TRP A 281 31.87 2.69 3.41
N PHE A 282 32.61 2.27 4.44
CA PHE A 282 32.68 2.93 5.75
C PHE A 282 33.82 3.95 5.93
N ASN A 283 34.58 4.28 4.87
CA ASN A 283 35.62 5.32 4.92
C ASN A 283 35.23 6.65 4.26
N ILE A 284 33.95 6.85 3.94
CA ILE A 284 33.47 8.19 3.55
C ILE A 284 32.91 8.85 4.81
N THR A 285 33.78 9.59 5.47
CA THR A 285 33.44 10.54 6.54
C THR A 285 32.42 11.56 6.00
N ILE A 286 31.40 11.86 6.82
CA ILE A 286 30.33 12.84 6.56
C ILE A 286 30.94 14.23 6.34
#